data_AF-A0A973HQF7-F1
#
_entry.id   AF-A0A973HQF7-F1
#
_cell.length_a   1.000
_cell.length_b   1.000
_cell.length_c   1.000
_cell.angle_alpha   90.00
_cell.angle_beta   90.00
_cell.angle_gamma   90.00
#
_symmetry.space_group_name_H-M   'P 1'
#
loop_
_entity.id
_entity.type
_entity.pdbx_description
1 polymer ?
#
loop_
_entity_poly.entity_id
_entity_poly.type
_entity_poly.pdbx_seq_one_letter_code
_entity_poly.pdbx_strand_id
1 'polypeptide(L)'
;MSLFPSEGLTFDDVTLCTRYADFLPEEASTASLFSKNIQLKVPFVSAAMDTVTEHAMATSMAMEGGIGVIHKNLNPDKQAAEVRMVKGYLNGLINNPVTFGPKLTVDEILQIKAEKNYIFTGFPIVDEESKLCGIFTAKDLKFISDTNVAVEEIMTKKLISADVSCSVQEAHKIMIKERIGKLPLVDADGRLAGLYSFHDVSSLISGDDDSINRDDEYRLRVAAAIGPYDYERVEKLVNAGVDALVVDTAHGHSKGVLETVKELKKKYAIDIIAGNIATTEAAVALVKAGADAIKVGIGPGSICTTRVVCGVGVPQLTAVYNVFKGTKGDVPIIADGGIKYSGDVPKALAVGANSTMMGSVLAGTKESPGEKILHHGRTYVVYRG
;
A
#
# COMPACT_ATOMS: atom_id res chain seq x y z
N MET A 1 23.22 -34.73 24.75
CA MET A 1 23.45 -33.45 24.02
C MET A 1 23.93 -33.64 22.59
N SER A 2 24.59 -34.75 22.20
CA SER A 2 24.87 -35.07 20.79
C SER A 2 23.62 -35.25 19.91
N LEU A 3 22.45 -35.44 20.51
CA LEU A 3 21.12 -35.51 19.88
C LEU A 3 20.39 -34.16 19.75
N PHE A 4 20.97 -33.07 20.27
CA PHE A 4 20.41 -31.70 20.18
C PHE A 4 21.45 -30.79 19.49
N PRO A 5 21.71 -30.98 18.18
CA PRO A 5 22.85 -30.38 17.46
C PRO A 5 22.69 -28.90 17.11
N SER A 6 21.58 -28.27 17.50
CA SER A 6 21.23 -26.92 17.04
C SER A 6 20.68 -26.07 18.17
N GLU A 7 21.41 -25.01 18.50
CA GLU A 7 20.94 -23.87 19.28
C GLU A 7 20.30 -22.83 18.35
N GLY A 8 19.44 -21.99 18.90
CA GLY A 8 18.82 -20.89 18.15
C GLY A 8 18.72 -19.63 18.98
N LEU A 9 19.02 -18.50 18.33
CA LEU A 9 18.95 -17.14 18.85
C LEU A 9 17.73 -16.39 18.30
N THR A 10 17.15 -15.54 19.13
CA THR A 10 16.10 -14.57 18.79
C THR A 10 16.59 -13.13 19.02
N PHE A 11 15.72 -12.15 18.79
CA PHE A 11 16.06 -10.71 18.86
C PHE A 11 16.72 -10.28 20.17
N ASP A 12 16.19 -10.76 21.31
CA ASP A 12 16.65 -10.35 22.64
C ASP A 12 18.00 -11.00 23.04
N ASP A 13 18.44 -12.04 22.32
CA ASP A 13 19.71 -12.73 22.62
C ASP A 13 20.94 -12.00 22.04
N VAL A 14 20.74 -11.01 21.16
CA VAL A 14 21.83 -10.37 20.42
C VAL A 14 21.70 -8.85 20.35
N THR A 15 22.85 -8.19 20.18
CA THR A 15 22.98 -6.77 19.86
C THR A 15 23.90 -6.58 18.65
N LEU A 16 23.72 -5.49 17.90
CA LEU A 16 24.59 -5.17 16.77
C LEU A 16 25.80 -4.35 17.29
N CYS A 17 27.00 -4.73 16.88
CA CYS A 17 28.21 -3.95 17.19
C CYS A 17 28.29 -2.72 16.28
N THR A 18 28.65 -1.57 16.86
CA THR A 18 28.96 -0.37 16.07
C THR A 18 30.20 -0.60 15.21
N ARG A 19 30.21 0.00 14.03
CA ARG A 19 31.34 0.01 13.10
C ARG A 19 31.59 1.44 12.62
N TYR A 20 32.71 1.63 11.92
CA TYR A 20 32.98 2.90 11.25
C TYR A 20 31.86 3.26 10.27
N ALA A 21 31.42 4.51 10.29
CA ALA A 21 30.47 5.10 9.37
C ALA A 21 30.98 6.50 8.98
N ASP A 22 30.91 6.81 7.69
CA ASP A 22 31.31 8.08 7.07
C ASP A 22 30.10 8.89 6.55
N PHE A 23 28.90 8.52 7.00
CA PHE A 23 27.63 9.17 6.66
C PHE A 23 26.78 9.37 7.92
N LEU A 24 25.84 10.31 7.85
CA LEU A 24 24.85 10.59 8.88
C LEU A 24 23.60 9.71 8.69
N PRO A 25 22.84 9.41 9.76
CA PRO A 25 21.64 8.57 9.66
C PRO A 25 20.60 9.03 8.62
N GLU A 26 20.47 10.33 8.38
CA GLU A 26 19.56 10.91 7.37
C GLU A 26 20.01 10.68 5.92
N GLU A 27 21.28 10.38 5.70
CA GLU A 27 21.85 10.05 4.40
C GLU A 27 21.71 8.55 4.07
N ALA A 28 21.31 7.73 5.05
CA ALA A 28 21.14 6.30 4.88
C ALA A 28 19.88 5.96 4.09
N SER A 29 20.03 5.17 3.02
CA SER A 29 18.87 4.63 2.30
C SER A 29 18.25 3.47 3.07
N THR A 30 16.95 3.54 3.30
CA THR A 30 16.12 2.45 3.86
C THR A 30 15.40 1.66 2.79
N ALA A 31 15.67 1.96 1.51
CA ALA A 31 15.07 1.24 0.39
C ALA A 31 15.46 -0.24 0.42
N SER A 32 14.49 -1.10 0.14
CA SER A 32 14.67 -2.55 0.22
C SER A 32 13.71 -3.28 -0.72
N LEU A 33 13.56 -4.58 -0.56
CA LEU A 33 12.75 -5.44 -1.42
C LEU A 33 11.67 -6.17 -0.63
N PHE A 34 10.46 -6.19 -1.18
CA PHE A 34 9.38 -7.07 -0.76
C PHE A 34 9.46 -8.41 -1.50
N SER A 35 9.74 -8.34 -2.80
CA SER A 35 9.96 -9.47 -3.72
C SER A 35 10.92 -9.05 -4.83
N LYS A 36 11.28 -9.98 -5.73
CA LYS A 36 12.25 -9.71 -6.81
C LYS A 36 11.95 -8.45 -7.60
N ASN A 37 10.66 -8.21 -7.90
CA ASN A 37 10.24 -7.11 -8.77
C ASN A 37 9.54 -5.97 -8.02
N ILE A 38 9.43 -6.06 -6.68
CA ILE A 38 8.76 -5.04 -5.87
C ILE A 38 9.74 -4.46 -4.85
N GLN A 39 10.18 -3.24 -5.15
CA GLN A 39 10.97 -2.41 -4.25
C GLN A 39 10.06 -1.76 -3.21
N LEU A 40 10.60 -1.57 -2.01
CA LEU A 40 10.03 -0.74 -0.95
C LEU A 40 10.95 0.46 -0.71
N LYS A 41 10.35 1.59 -0.32
CA LYS A 41 11.09 2.77 0.12
C LYS A 41 11.50 2.66 1.59
N VAL A 42 10.74 1.89 2.38
CA VAL A 42 11.08 1.46 3.75
C VAL A 42 10.80 -0.04 3.93
N PRO A 43 11.54 -0.79 4.77
CA PRO A 43 11.48 -2.25 4.82
C PRO A 43 10.29 -2.79 5.64
N PHE A 44 9.13 -2.14 5.56
CA PHE A 44 7.97 -2.42 6.39
C PHE A 44 6.80 -3.02 5.61
N VAL A 45 6.27 -4.12 6.14
CA VAL A 45 5.12 -4.84 5.58
C VAL A 45 4.05 -5.01 6.66
N SER A 46 2.80 -4.69 6.38
CA SER A 46 1.71 -4.98 7.32
C SER A 46 1.19 -6.41 7.14
N ALA A 47 0.98 -7.10 8.27
CA ALA A 47 0.63 -8.52 8.27
C ALA A 47 -0.77 -8.81 7.71
N ALA A 48 -0.92 -9.99 7.08
CA ALA A 48 -2.17 -10.47 6.49
C ALA A 48 -3.19 -10.96 7.53
N MET A 49 -3.55 -10.10 8.47
CA MET A 49 -4.43 -10.40 9.60
C MET A 49 -5.68 -9.51 9.54
N ASP A 50 -6.83 -10.07 9.93
CA ASP A 50 -8.13 -9.38 9.90
C ASP A 50 -8.29 -8.26 10.95
N THR A 51 -7.27 -8.09 11.79
CA THR A 51 -7.14 -7.01 12.78
C THR A 51 -6.00 -6.05 12.45
N VAL A 52 -5.39 -6.19 11.28
CA VAL A 52 -4.24 -5.37 10.85
C VAL A 52 -4.47 -4.77 9.47
N THR A 53 -4.75 -5.57 8.44
CA THR A 53 -4.63 -5.09 7.05
C THR A 53 -5.87 -5.33 6.20
N GLU A 54 -6.70 -4.29 6.11
CA GLU A 54 -7.66 -4.04 5.01
C GLU A 54 -7.16 -2.85 4.16
N HIS A 55 -7.98 -2.34 3.23
CA HIS A 55 -7.60 -1.27 2.29
C HIS A 55 -7.03 -0.02 2.99
N ALA A 56 -7.58 0.39 4.14
CA ALA A 56 -7.11 1.58 4.85
C ALA A 56 -5.64 1.45 5.30
N MET A 57 -5.30 0.35 5.97
CA MET A 57 -3.91 0.04 6.35
C MET A 57 -3.02 -0.13 5.11
N ALA A 58 -3.46 -0.88 4.10
CA ALA A 58 -2.65 -1.12 2.92
C ALA A 58 -2.35 0.17 2.14
N THR A 59 -3.33 1.07 2.05
CA THR A 59 -3.17 2.41 1.48
C THR A 59 -2.12 3.19 2.25
N SER A 60 -2.25 3.29 3.58
CA SER A 60 -1.30 4.05 4.41
C SER A 60 0.10 3.45 4.37
N MET A 61 0.24 2.12 4.38
CA MET A 61 1.53 1.47 4.22
C MET A 61 2.21 1.83 2.90
N ALA A 62 1.47 1.84 1.80
CA ALA A 62 2.02 2.22 0.50
C ALA A 62 2.36 3.73 0.43
N MET A 63 1.56 4.60 1.05
CA MET A 63 1.84 6.04 1.18
C MET A 63 3.10 6.31 2.00
N GLU A 64 3.39 5.50 3.02
CA GLU A 64 4.61 5.62 3.83
C GLU A 64 5.80 4.83 3.23
N GLY A 65 5.66 4.32 2.00
CA GLY A 65 6.74 3.64 1.28
C GLY A 65 6.94 2.15 1.57
N GLY A 66 6.08 1.57 2.42
CA GLY A 66 5.99 0.13 2.67
C GLY A 66 4.98 -0.56 1.76
N ILE A 67 4.43 -1.70 2.20
CA ILE A 67 3.34 -2.41 1.49
C ILE A 67 2.42 -3.13 2.48
N GLY A 68 1.12 -3.17 2.21
CA GLY A 68 0.18 -3.96 2.98
C GLY A 68 -0.21 -5.27 2.29
N VAL A 69 -0.37 -6.34 3.08
CA VAL A 69 -0.92 -7.62 2.62
C VAL A 69 -2.37 -7.77 3.11
N ILE A 70 -3.35 -7.66 2.21
CA ILE A 70 -4.77 -7.84 2.54
C ILE A 70 -5.01 -9.29 2.99
N HIS A 71 -5.61 -9.47 4.16
CA HIS A 71 -5.88 -10.80 4.73
C HIS A 71 -6.89 -11.61 3.92
N LYS A 72 -6.86 -12.94 4.07
CA LYS A 72 -7.75 -13.88 3.37
C LYS A 72 -9.00 -14.29 4.15
N ASN A 73 -9.19 -13.76 5.36
CA ASN A 73 -10.42 -13.94 6.17
C ASN A 73 -11.59 -13.08 5.66
N LEU A 74 -11.69 -12.96 4.33
CA LEU A 74 -12.76 -12.32 3.57
C LEU A 74 -13.18 -13.32 2.51
N ASN A 75 -14.42 -13.24 2.04
CA ASN A 75 -14.76 -13.96 0.82
C ASN A 75 -13.92 -13.40 -0.37
N PRO A 76 -13.72 -14.18 -1.45
CA PRO A 76 -12.87 -13.76 -2.56
C PRO A 76 -13.26 -12.40 -3.19
N ASP A 77 -14.55 -12.13 -3.35
CA ASP A 77 -15.04 -10.87 -3.93
C ASP A 77 -14.76 -9.64 -3.06
N LYS A 78 -14.94 -9.76 -1.74
CA LYS A 78 -14.62 -8.68 -0.80
C LYS A 78 -13.13 -8.40 -0.77
N GLN A 79 -12.30 -9.44 -0.73
CA GLN A 79 -10.84 -9.25 -0.77
C GLN A 79 -10.39 -8.56 -2.07
N ALA A 80 -10.98 -8.92 -3.21
CA ALA A 80 -10.73 -8.22 -4.48
C ALA A 80 -11.26 -6.78 -4.48
N ALA A 81 -12.35 -6.49 -3.75
CA ALA A 81 -12.83 -5.12 -3.55
C ALA A 81 -11.84 -4.30 -2.70
N GLU A 82 -11.28 -4.88 -1.63
CA GLU A 82 -10.21 -4.25 -0.83
C GLU A 82 -9.01 -3.87 -1.70
N VAL A 83 -8.55 -4.79 -2.56
CA VAL A 83 -7.48 -4.50 -3.53
C VAL A 83 -7.87 -3.35 -4.46
N ARG A 84 -9.07 -3.38 -5.05
CA ARG A 84 -9.56 -2.31 -5.93
C ARG A 84 -9.61 -0.95 -5.23
N MET A 85 -9.95 -0.91 -3.94
CA MET A 85 -9.94 0.34 -3.17
C MET A 85 -8.53 0.91 -3.01
N VAL A 86 -7.51 0.06 -2.79
CA VAL A 86 -6.11 0.52 -2.74
C VAL A 86 -5.61 0.94 -4.12
N LYS A 87 -5.84 0.13 -5.17
CA LYS A 87 -5.42 0.45 -6.55
C LYS A 87 -6.16 1.68 -7.10
N GLY A 88 -7.40 1.87 -6.68
CA GLY A 88 -8.24 3.02 -6.97
C GLY A 88 -8.04 4.17 -6.00
N TYR A 89 -7.00 4.16 -5.16
CA TYR A 89 -6.62 5.35 -4.40
C TYR A 89 -6.02 6.37 -5.38
N LEU A 90 -6.80 7.40 -5.68
CA LEU A 90 -6.47 8.39 -6.69
C LEU A 90 -5.59 9.47 -6.07
N ASN A 91 -4.28 9.19 -6.05
CA ASN A 91 -3.28 10.16 -5.63
C ASN A 91 -3.22 11.30 -6.67
N GLY A 92 -3.23 12.56 -6.20
CA GLY A 92 -3.38 13.75 -7.05
C GLY A 92 -4.80 14.04 -7.55
N LEU A 93 -5.79 13.16 -7.29
CA LEU A 93 -7.19 13.49 -7.49
C LEU A 93 -7.75 14.19 -6.27
N ILE A 94 -8.38 15.34 -6.50
CA ILE A 94 -9.15 16.04 -5.47
C ILE A 94 -10.57 15.47 -5.51
N ASN A 95 -10.89 14.56 -4.59
CA ASN A 95 -12.21 13.88 -4.54
C ASN A 95 -13.37 14.85 -4.26
N ASN A 96 -13.16 15.78 -3.32
CA ASN A 96 -14.15 16.79 -2.96
C ASN A 96 -13.59 18.18 -3.28
N PRO A 97 -13.54 18.57 -4.58
CA PRO A 97 -13.08 19.90 -4.94
C PRO A 97 -14.03 20.95 -4.37
N VAL A 98 -13.48 22.09 -3.95
CA VAL A 98 -14.32 23.23 -3.57
C VAL A 98 -15.02 23.75 -4.82
N THR A 99 -16.34 23.78 -4.78
CA THR A 99 -17.19 24.24 -5.87
C THR A 99 -17.98 25.50 -5.50
N PHE A 100 -18.50 26.17 -6.53
CA PHE A 100 -19.42 27.29 -6.37
C PHE A 100 -20.61 27.15 -7.32
N GLY A 101 -21.73 27.76 -6.97
CA GLY A 101 -22.91 27.84 -7.81
C GLY A 101 -22.76 28.89 -8.94
N PRO A 102 -23.46 28.74 -10.08
CA PRO A 102 -23.31 29.60 -11.26
C PRO A 102 -23.72 31.06 -11.03
N LYS A 103 -24.62 31.31 -10.07
CA LYS A 103 -25.20 32.64 -9.79
C LYS A 103 -24.38 33.49 -8.82
N LEU A 104 -23.37 32.91 -8.15
CA LEU A 104 -22.48 33.67 -7.28
C LEU A 104 -21.67 34.66 -8.11
N THR A 105 -21.47 35.86 -7.56
CA THR A 105 -20.59 36.84 -8.16
C THR A 105 -19.12 36.46 -7.95
N VAL A 106 -18.24 37.01 -8.79
CA VAL A 106 -16.80 36.80 -8.64
C VAL A 106 -16.29 37.35 -7.30
N ASP A 107 -16.84 38.48 -6.86
CA ASP A 107 -16.50 39.12 -5.60
C ASP A 107 -16.80 38.21 -4.40
N GLU A 108 -17.99 37.60 -4.37
CA GLU A 108 -18.37 36.64 -3.33
C GLU A 108 -17.44 35.42 -3.31
N ILE A 109 -17.07 34.89 -4.48
CA ILE A 109 -16.12 33.76 -4.57
C ILE A 109 -14.74 34.16 -4.02
N LEU A 110 -14.25 35.35 -4.35
CA LEU A 110 -12.97 35.86 -3.86
C LEU A 110 -12.99 36.11 -2.35
N GLN A 111 -14.10 36.62 -1.81
CA GLN A 111 -14.29 36.79 -0.38
C GLN A 111 -14.28 35.43 0.34
N ILE A 112 -15.05 34.45 -0.13
CA ILE A 112 -15.06 33.09 0.44
C ILE A 112 -13.67 32.47 0.37
N LYS A 113 -12.96 32.64 -0.75
CA LYS A 113 -11.59 32.18 -0.92
C LYS A 113 -10.66 32.79 0.13
N ALA A 114 -10.76 34.09 0.39
CA ALA A 114 -9.96 34.79 1.40
C ALA A 114 -10.32 34.33 2.83
N GLU A 115 -11.61 34.27 3.16
CA GLU A 115 -12.10 33.84 4.49
C GLU A 115 -11.69 32.40 4.82
N LYS A 116 -11.72 31.51 3.83
CA LYS A 116 -11.33 30.10 3.97
C LYS A 116 -9.84 29.85 3.76
N ASN A 117 -9.05 30.89 3.45
CA ASN A 117 -7.62 30.80 3.15
C ASN A 117 -7.29 29.77 2.05
N TYR A 118 -8.11 29.68 1.01
CA TYR A 118 -7.84 28.79 -0.12
C TYR A 118 -6.67 29.31 -0.95
N ILE A 119 -5.60 28.52 -1.03
CA ILE A 119 -4.39 28.85 -1.80
C ILE A 119 -4.52 28.59 -3.30
N PHE A 120 -5.48 27.74 -3.70
CA PHE A 120 -5.70 27.36 -5.10
C PHE A 120 -6.63 28.34 -5.83
N THR A 121 -6.52 28.36 -7.16
CA THR A 121 -7.16 29.37 -8.01
C THR A 121 -7.99 28.78 -9.14
N GLY A 122 -8.56 27.59 -8.94
CA GLY A 122 -9.39 26.91 -9.92
C GLY A 122 -10.53 26.19 -9.22
N PHE A 123 -11.75 26.57 -9.55
CA PHE A 123 -12.99 26.13 -8.88
C PHE A 123 -13.97 25.62 -9.94
N PRO A 124 -14.38 24.34 -9.86
CA PRO A 124 -15.50 23.85 -10.65
C PRO A 124 -16.79 24.58 -10.26
N ILE A 125 -17.61 24.91 -11.25
CA ILE A 125 -18.92 25.53 -11.07
C ILE A 125 -19.98 24.46 -11.32
N VAL A 126 -20.86 24.27 -10.35
CA VAL A 126 -21.89 23.22 -10.39
C VAL A 126 -23.28 23.77 -10.11
N ASP A 127 -24.31 23.15 -10.67
CA ASP A 127 -25.71 23.48 -10.37
C ASP A 127 -26.19 22.86 -9.04
N GLU A 128 -27.47 23.04 -8.73
CA GLU A 128 -28.11 22.50 -7.52
C GLU A 128 -28.13 20.96 -7.48
N GLU A 129 -28.00 20.28 -8.63
CA GLU A 129 -27.90 18.82 -8.76
C GLU A 129 -26.44 18.32 -8.79
N SER A 130 -25.46 19.21 -8.56
CA SER A 130 -24.01 18.96 -8.68
C SER A 130 -23.53 18.65 -10.11
N LYS A 131 -24.32 18.96 -11.14
CA LYS A 131 -23.86 18.85 -12.54
C LYS A 131 -22.84 19.92 -12.84
N LEU A 132 -21.79 19.53 -13.53
CA LEU A 132 -20.69 20.41 -13.89
C LEU A 132 -21.11 21.40 -14.98
N CYS A 133 -21.22 22.69 -14.62
CA CYS A 133 -21.61 23.76 -15.54
C CYS A 133 -20.42 24.47 -16.19
N GLY A 134 -19.28 24.54 -15.50
CA GLY A 134 -18.11 25.27 -15.95
C GLY A 134 -16.94 25.17 -14.98
N ILE A 135 -15.86 25.89 -15.28
CA ILE A 135 -14.73 26.06 -14.36
C ILE A 135 -14.32 27.52 -14.36
N PHE A 136 -14.06 28.03 -13.16
CA PHE A 136 -13.57 29.38 -12.93
C PHE A 136 -12.12 29.32 -12.41
N THR A 137 -11.23 30.07 -13.04
CA THR A 137 -9.79 30.03 -12.78
C THR A 137 -9.17 31.42 -12.71
N ALA A 138 -7.91 31.50 -12.25
CA ALA A 138 -7.11 32.72 -12.30
C ALA A 138 -6.94 33.32 -13.71
N LYS A 139 -7.14 32.53 -14.79
CA LYS A 139 -7.10 33.08 -16.15
C LYS A 139 -8.31 33.97 -16.41
N ASP A 140 -9.49 33.56 -15.94
CA ASP A 140 -10.75 34.26 -16.17
C ASP A 140 -10.76 35.61 -15.44
N LEU A 141 -10.16 35.68 -14.25
CA LEU A 141 -9.94 36.93 -13.49
C LEU A 141 -9.15 37.99 -14.25
N LYS A 142 -8.29 37.62 -15.20
CA LYS A 142 -7.46 38.59 -15.95
C LYS A 142 -8.26 39.35 -17.01
N PHE A 143 -9.46 38.89 -17.34
CA PHE A 143 -10.26 39.44 -18.44
C PHE A 143 -11.50 40.22 -17.97
N ILE A 144 -11.61 40.48 -16.66
CA ILE A 144 -12.73 41.22 -16.06
C ILE A 144 -12.23 42.48 -15.35
N SER A 145 -13.00 43.56 -15.43
CA SER A 145 -12.76 44.81 -14.70
C SER A 145 -13.74 45.04 -13.55
N ASP A 146 -14.87 44.34 -13.57
CA ASP A 146 -15.92 44.37 -12.54
C ASP A 146 -16.05 42.96 -11.94
N THR A 147 -15.96 42.85 -10.61
CA THR A 147 -16.07 41.59 -9.88
C THR A 147 -17.50 41.30 -9.43
N ASN A 148 -18.43 42.23 -9.58
CA ASN A 148 -19.84 42.07 -9.21
C ASN A 148 -20.69 41.36 -10.30
N VAL A 149 -20.02 40.70 -11.26
CA VAL A 149 -20.66 39.90 -12.30
C VAL A 149 -20.82 38.45 -11.85
N ALA A 150 -21.90 37.78 -12.29
CA ALA A 150 -22.11 36.37 -11.99
C ALA A 150 -21.04 35.50 -12.63
N VAL A 151 -20.56 34.48 -11.92
CA VAL A 151 -19.47 33.61 -12.38
C VAL A 151 -19.85 32.85 -13.66
N GLU A 152 -21.13 32.54 -13.87
CA GLU A 152 -21.62 31.89 -15.09
C GLU A 152 -21.41 32.71 -16.36
N GLU A 153 -21.25 34.03 -16.26
CA GLU A 153 -21.01 34.90 -17.41
C GLU A 153 -19.55 34.82 -17.89
N ILE A 154 -18.63 34.48 -16.99
CA ILE A 154 -17.19 34.56 -17.24
C ILE A 154 -16.47 33.21 -17.21
N MET A 155 -17.07 32.18 -16.60
CA MET A 155 -16.47 30.85 -16.48
C MET A 155 -16.26 30.20 -17.85
N THR A 156 -15.30 29.29 -17.93
CA THR A 156 -15.15 28.45 -19.11
C THR A 156 -16.27 27.40 -19.16
N LYS A 157 -17.19 27.52 -20.12
CA LYS A 157 -18.34 26.60 -20.33
C LYS A 157 -18.01 25.39 -21.20
N LYS A 158 -17.12 25.55 -22.18
CA LYS A 158 -16.69 24.44 -23.04
C LYS A 158 -15.59 23.67 -22.33
N LEU A 159 -16.02 22.78 -21.46
CA LEU A 159 -15.14 22.00 -20.62
C LEU A 159 -14.62 20.77 -21.33
N ILE A 160 -13.38 20.44 -21.00
CA ILE A 160 -12.81 19.12 -21.22
C ILE A 160 -12.87 18.44 -19.87
N SER A 161 -13.65 17.38 -19.78
CA SER A 161 -13.77 16.52 -18.62
C SER A 161 -13.41 15.09 -19.00
N ALA A 162 -13.18 14.26 -17.99
CA ALA A 162 -13.00 12.82 -18.18
C ALA A 162 -13.98 12.05 -17.28
N ASP A 163 -14.17 10.77 -17.59
CA ASP A 163 -14.96 9.87 -16.75
C ASP A 163 -14.25 9.64 -15.40
N VAL A 164 -15.02 9.30 -14.35
CA VAL A 164 -14.48 8.95 -13.02
C VAL A 164 -13.44 7.83 -13.03
N SER A 165 -13.44 6.97 -14.04
CA SER A 165 -12.46 5.89 -14.22
C SER A 165 -11.14 6.35 -14.85
N CYS A 166 -11.01 7.63 -15.25
CA CYS A 166 -9.81 8.18 -15.87
C CYS A 166 -8.58 8.05 -14.96
N SER A 167 -7.54 7.39 -15.47
CA SER A 167 -6.27 7.24 -14.76
C SER A 167 -5.46 8.55 -14.72
N VAL A 168 -4.49 8.63 -13.81
CA VAL A 168 -3.57 9.78 -13.68
C VAL A 168 -2.79 10.02 -14.98
N GLN A 169 -2.43 8.97 -15.71
CA GLN A 169 -1.66 9.04 -16.96
C GLN A 169 -2.53 9.47 -18.13
N GLU A 170 -3.77 8.99 -18.21
CA GLU A 170 -4.76 9.48 -19.17
C GLU A 170 -5.06 10.95 -18.91
N ALA A 171 -5.28 11.31 -17.64
CA ALA A 171 -5.45 12.69 -17.22
C ALA A 171 -4.27 13.55 -17.65
N HIS A 172 -3.02 13.13 -17.38
CA HIS A 172 -1.82 13.86 -17.81
C HIS A 172 -1.75 14.05 -19.33
N LYS A 173 -2.03 12.99 -20.11
CA LYS A 173 -2.05 13.07 -21.58
C LYS A 173 -3.11 14.05 -22.08
N ILE A 174 -4.32 14.00 -21.53
CA ILE A 174 -5.41 14.93 -21.85
C ILE A 174 -4.98 16.35 -21.49
N MET A 175 -4.46 16.56 -20.29
CA MET A 175 -4.05 17.88 -19.80
C MET A 175 -2.93 18.51 -20.62
N ILE A 176 -1.92 17.74 -21.05
CA ILE A 176 -0.86 18.21 -21.96
C ILE A 176 -1.43 18.55 -23.34
N LYS A 177 -2.19 17.62 -23.93
CA LYS A 177 -2.73 17.76 -25.28
C LYS A 177 -3.62 19.00 -25.40
N GLU A 178 -4.50 19.18 -24.42
CA GLU A 178 -5.52 20.23 -24.41
C GLU A 178 -5.03 21.50 -23.69
N ARG A 179 -3.82 21.46 -23.10
CA ARG A 179 -3.15 22.58 -22.41
C ARG A 179 -3.99 23.17 -21.27
N ILE A 180 -4.62 22.30 -20.50
CA ILE A 180 -5.48 22.66 -19.36
C ILE A 180 -4.79 22.38 -18.03
N GLY A 181 -4.98 23.27 -17.06
CA GLY A 181 -4.38 23.15 -15.71
C GLY A 181 -5.23 22.33 -14.73
N LYS A 182 -6.50 22.09 -15.06
CA LYS A 182 -7.49 21.41 -14.24
C LYS A 182 -8.34 20.51 -15.13
N LEU A 183 -8.56 19.26 -14.73
CA LEU A 183 -9.37 18.29 -15.46
C LEU A 183 -10.45 17.75 -14.52
N PRO A 184 -11.70 18.23 -14.62
CA PRO A 184 -12.82 17.70 -13.86
C PRO A 184 -13.14 16.26 -14.26
N LEU A 185 -13.44 15.43 -13.27
CA LEU A 185 -13.99 14.10 -13.48
C LEU A 185 -15.50 14.13 -13.26
N VAL A 186 -16.25 13.53 -14.16
CA VAL A 186 -17.73 13.48 -14.11
C VAL A 186 -18.24 12.05 -14.15
N ASP A 187 -19.35 11.80 -13.46
CA ASP A 187 -20.07 10.53 -13.55
C ASP A 187 -20.93 10.44 -14.84
N ALA A 188 -21.64 9.32 -15.00
CA ALA A 188 -22.50 9.07 -16.16
C ALA A 188 -23.67 10.08 -16.30
N ASP A 189 -24.08 10.73 -15.21
CA ASP A 189 -25.13 11.74 -15.19
C ASP A 189 -24.59 13.17 -15.36
N GLY A 190 -23.27 13.32 -15.54
CA GLY A 190 -22.58 14.60 -15.69
C GLY A 190 -22.32 15.34 -14.37
N ARG A 191 -22.46 14.67 -13.23
CA ARG A 191 -22.16 15.26 -11.92
C ARG A 191 -20.67 15.24 -11.65
N LEU A 192 -20.17 16.32 -11.03
CA LEU A 192 -18.77 16.42 -10.66
C LEU A 192 -18.45 15.40 -9.57
N ALA A 193 -17.46 14.55 -9.85
CA ALA A 193 -17.02 13.47 -8.96
C ALA A 193 -15.55 13.60 -8.54
N GLY A 194 -14.79 14.53 -9.15
CA GLY A 194 -13.43 14.82 -8.74
C GLY A 194 -12.74 15.85 -9.63
N LEU A 195 -11.49 16.20 -9.30
CA LEU A 195 -10.70 17.17 -10.06
C LEU A 195 -9.22 16.82 -10.04
N TYR A 196 -8.63 16.62 -11.21
CA TYR A 196 -7.17 16.57 -11.35
C TYR A 196 -6.58 17.97 -11.50
N SER A 197 -5.45 18.20 -10.84
CA SER A 197 -4.61 19.38 -10.98
C SER A 197 -3.37 19.04 -11.78
N PHE A 198 -3.02 19.86 -12.79
CA PHE A 198 -1.86 19.58 -13.62
C PHE A 198 -0.57 19.52 -12.80
N HIS A 199 -0.46 20.39 -11.79
CA HIS A 199 0.69 20.39 -10.89
C HIS A 199 0.83 19.04 -10.17
N ASP A 200 -0.22 18.61 -9.49
CA ASP A 200 -0.23 17.35 -8.72
C ASP A 200 0.02 16.14 -9.64
N VAL A 201 -0.67 16.07 -10.78
CA VAL A 201 -0.48 15.02 -11.79
C VAL A 201 0.94 15.03 -12.37
N SER A 202 1.48 16.21 -12.66
CA SER A 202 2.83 16.35 -13.21
C SER A 202 3.89 15.96 -12.18
N SER A 203 3.75 16.37 -10.92
CA SER A 203 4.68 16.01 -9.84
C SER A 203 4.65 14.52 -9.53
N LEU A 204 3.47 13.90 -9.61
CA LEU A 204 3.33 12.44 -9.53
C LEU A 204 4.10 11.73 -10.65
N ILE A 205 4.00 12.26 -11.88
CA ILE A 205 4.62 11.64 -13.05
C ILE A 205 6.12 11.91 -13.14
N SER A 206 6.59 13.07 -12.70
CA SER A 206 8.02 13.41 -12.62
C SER A 206 8.75 12.67 -11.50
N GLY A 207 8.02 12.13 -10.52
CA GLY A 207 8.61 11.38 -9.40
C GLY A 207 9.06 12.27 -8.23
N ASP A 208 8.48 13.46 -8.07
CA ASP A 208 8.86 14.39 -6.98
C ASP A 208 8.55 13.80 -5.59
N ASP A 209 7.64 12.83 -5.52
CA ASP A 209 7.23 12.13 -4.30
C ASP A 209 7.73 10.68 -4.31
N ASP A 210 9.03 10.55 -4.11
CA ASP A 210 9.82 9.32 -4.25
C ASP A 210 9.70 8.38 -3.05
N SER A 211 9.03 8.80 -1.97
CA SER A 211 8.81 8.03 -0.75
C SER A 211 7.59 7.10 -0.83
N ILE A 212 6.65 7.35 -1.75
CA ILE A 212 5.43 6.54 -1.91
C ILE A 212 5.71 5.28 -2.74
N ASN A 213 5.18 4.14 -2.29
CA ASN A 213 5.30 2.88 -3.00
C ASN A 213 4.20 2.72 -4.07
N ARG A 214 4.58 2.98 -5.33
CA ARG A 214 3.68 2.91 -6.50
C ARG A 214 4.11 1.83 -7.49
N ASP A 215 3.13 1.36 -8.28
CA ASP A 215 3.39 0.58 -9.48
C ASP A 215 3.75 1.46 -10.67
N ASP A 216 4.08 0.83 -11.80
CA ASP A 216 4.43 1.53 -13.04
C ASP A 216 3.24 2.31 -13.63
N GLU A 217 2.05 2.06 -13.11
CA GLU A 217 0.83 2.81 -13.41
C GLU A 217 0.54 3.92 -12.38
N TYR A 218 1.50 4.28 -11.52
CA TYR A 218 1.38 5.31 -10.47
C TYR A 218 0.26 5.03 -9.44
N ARG A 219 -0.26 3.80 -9.38
CA ARG A 219 -1.21 3.37 -8.36
C ARG A 219 -0.44 2.85 -7.15
N LEU A 220 -1.02 2.94 -5.97
CA LEU A 220 -0.42 2.36 -4.78
C LEU A 220 -0.22 0.86 -4.93
N ARG A 221 0.90 0.33 -4.44
CA ARG A 221 1.15 -1.11 -4.44
C ARG A 221 0.40 -1.80 -3.30
N VAL A 222 -0.14 -2.98 -3.58
CA VAL A 222 -0.83 -3.82 -2.58
C VAL A 222 -0.61 -5.30 -2.87
N ALA A 223 -0.43 -6.08 -1.81
CA ALA A 223 -0.38 -7.53 -1.87
C ALA A 223 -1.63 -8.14 -1.23
N ALA A 224 -1.91 -9.40 -1.51
CA ALA A 224 -3.02 -10.12 -0.89
C ALA A 224 -2.64 -11.56 -0.53
N ALA A 225 -3.10 -12.02 0.63
CA ALA A 225 -2.90 -13.39 1.06
C ALA A 225 -3.89 -14.36 0.40
N ILE A 226 -3.44 -15.57 0.13
CA ILE A 226 -4.24 -16.68 -0.40
C ILE A 226 -3.90 -17.98 0.32
N GLY A 227 -4.83 -18.94 0.29
CA GLY A 227 -4.55 -20.32 0.71
C GLY A 227 -3.95 -21.15 -0.44
N PRO A 228 -3.36 -22.32 -0.14
CA PRO A 228 -3.02 -23.30 -1.16
C PRO A 228 -4.26 -23.71 -1.98
N TYR A 229 -4.10 -23.87 -3.29
CA TYR A 229 -5.15 -24.25 -4.25
C TYR A 229 -6.35 -23.29 -4.38
N ASP A 230 -6.27 -22.07 -3.84
CA ASP A 230 -7.35 -21.07 -3.87
C ASP A 230 -7.38 -20.28 -5.20
N TYR A 231 -7.53 -20.99 -6.31
CA TYR A 231 -7.37 -20.43 -7.66
C TYR A 231 -8.49 -19.47 -8.08
N GLU A 232 -9.71 -19.66 -7.58
CA GLU A 232 -10.83 -18.73 -7.85
C GLU A 232 -10.54 -17.35 -7.23
N ARG A 233 -10.06 -17.34 -5.98
CA ARG A 233 -9.63 -16.11 -5.32
C ARG A 233 -8.48 -15.43 -6.05
N VAL A 234 -7.49 -16.21 -6.48
CA VAL A 234 -6.37 -15.69 -7.27
C VAL A 234 -6.87 -14.94 -8.50
N GLU A 235 -7.77 -15.54 -9.27
CA GLU A 235 -8.29 -14.91 -10.49
C GLU A 235 -8.97 -13.56 -10.21
N LYS A 236 -9.80 -13.50 -9.16
CA LYS A 236 -10.46 -12.25 -8.73
C LYS A 236 -9.45 -11.19 -8.28
N LEU A 237 -8.40 -11.58 -7.54
CA LEU A 237 -7.36 -10.66 -7.07
C LEU A 237 -6.48 -10.13 -8.22
N VAL A 238 -6.11 -10.99 -9.17
CA VAL A 238 -5.36 -10.59 -10.37
C VAL A 238 -6.18 -9.64 -11.22
N ASN A 239 -7.47 -9.92 -11.44
CA ASN A 239 -8.38 -9.02 -12.16
C ASN A 239 -8.60 -7.69 -11.42
N ALA A 240 -8.46 -7.67 -10.10
CA ALA A 240 -8.49 -6.45 -9.30
C ALA A 240 -7.18 -5.63 -9.35
N GLY A 241 -6.11 -6.17 -9.95
CA GLY A 241 -4.83 -5.49 -10.11
C GLY A 241 -3.91 -5.59 -8.90
N VAL A 242 -3.97 -6.69 -8.13
CA VAL A 242 -3.02 -6.96 -7.03
C VAL A 242 -1.59 -7.03 -7.56
N ASP A 243 -0.61 -6.50 -6.83
CA ASP A 243 0.80 -6.48 -7.25
C ASP A 243 1.55 -7.77 -6.89
N ALA A 244 1.12 -8.44 -5.82
CA ALA A 244 1.71 -9.70 -5.37
C ALA A 244 0.74 -10.60 -4.62
N LEU A 245 0.96 -11.91 -4.69
CA LEU A 245 0.19 -12.90 -3.94
C LEU A 245 1.06 -13.56 -2.87
N VAL A 246 0.53 -13.63 -1.65
CA VAL A 246 1.19 -14.29 -0.52
C VAL A 246 0.50 -15.63 -0.25
N VAL A 247 1.11 -16.74 -0.66
CA VAL A 247 0.65 -18.09 -0.32
C VAL A 247 0.95 -18.32 1.16
N ASP A 248 -0.08 -18.16 1.98
CA ASP A 248 0.05 -17.98 3.42
C ASP A 248 -0.56 -19.15 4.20
N THR A 249 0.32 -19.94 4.81
CA THR A 249 -0.04 -21.10 5.65
C THR A 249 0.92 -21.23 6.82
N ALA A 250 0.49 -21.91 7.88
CA ALA A 250 1.34 -22.20 9.04
C ALA A 250 2.58 -23.05 8.67
N HIS A 251 2.47 -23.90 7.66
CA HIS A 251 3.58 -24.75 7.20
C HIS A 251 3.74 -24.72 5.67
N GLY A 252 4.65 -23.84 5.22
CA GLY A 252 4.95 -23.58 3.81
C GLY A 252 5.70 -24.70 3.10
N HIS A 253 6.40 -25.58 3.82
CA HIS A 253 7.15 -26.70 3.24
C HIS A 253 6.25 -27.92 2.99
N SER A 254 5.12 -27.70 2.32
CA SER A 254 4.13 -28.74 2.03
C SER A 254 3.90 -28.89 0.53
N LYS A 255 3.45 -30.09 0.13
CA LYS A 255 3.16 -30.40 -1.27
C LYS A 255 2.21 -29.37 -1.90
N GLY A 256 1.14 -29.01 -1.20
CA GLY A 256 0.14 -28.09 -1.75
C GLY A 256 0.64 -26.67 -1.96
N VAL A 257 1.53 -26.18 -1.11
CA VAL A 257 2.17 -24.87 -1.34
C VAL A 257 3.09 -24.94 -2.55
N LEU A 258 3.94 -25.97 -2.64
CA LEU A 258 4.86 -26.14 -3.77
C LEU A 258 4.12 -26.27 -5.11
N GLU A 259 3.03 -27.02 -5.16
CA GLU A 259 2.18 -27.18 -6.35
C GLU A 259 1.46 -25.87 -6.69
N THR A 260 0.91 -25.18 -5.69
CA THR A 260 0.26 -23.87 -5.88
C THR A 260 1.25 -22.86 -6.47
N VAL A 261 2.43 -22.69 -5.88
CA VAL A 261 3.45 -21.75 -6.38
C VAL A 261 3.82 -22.05 -7.83
N LYS A 262 4.11 -23.32 -8.16
CA LYS A 262 4.44 -23.72 -9.53
C LYS A 262 3.32 -23.40 -10.52
N GLU A 263 2.07 -23.65 -10.13
CA GLU A 263 0.94 -23.42 -11.01
C GLU A 263 0.67 -21.93 -11.22
N LEU A 264 0.76 -21.12 -10.16
CA LEU A 264 0.62 -19.67 -10.25
C LEU A 264 1.69 -19.06 -11.15
N LYS A 265 2.95 -19.47 -11.01
CA LYS A 265 4.06 -18.96 -11.84
C LYS A 265 3.95 -19.32 -13.32
N LYS A 266 3.24 -20.39 -13.69
CA LYS A 266 2.96 -20.71 -15.11
C LYS A 266 1.88 -19.82 -15.70
N LYS A 267 0.87 -19.48 -14.91
CA LYS A 267 -0.36 -18.83 -15.38
C LYS A 267 -0.31 -17.31 -15.31
N TYR A 268 0.41 -16.75 -14.34
CA TYR A 268 0.41 -15.32 -14.06
C TYR A 268 1.82 -14.74 -14.00
N ALA A 269 2.00 -13.57 -14.60
CA ALA A 269 3.23 -12.77 -14.51
C ALA A 269 3.18 -11.85 -13.27
N ILE A 270 2.92 -12.43 -12.11
CA ILE A 270 2.83 -11.73 -10.82
C ILE A 270 3.86 -12.30 -9.84
N ASP A 271 4.30 -11.48 -8.89
CA ASP A 271 5.21 -11.91 -7.84
C ASP A 271 4.48 -12.79 -6.81
N ILE A 272 5.08 -13.96 -6.51
CA ILE A 272 4.53 -14.93 -5.57
C ILE A 272 5.45 -15.04 -4.36
N ILE A 273 4.92 -14.66 -3.20
CA ILE A 273 5.57 -14.81 -1.91
C ILE A 273 5.06 -16.12 -1.29
N ALA A 274 5.96 -16.97 -0.81
CA ALA A 274 5.59 -18.25 -0.21
C ALA A 274 6.11 -18.39 1.22
N GLY A 275 5.25 -18.88 2.11
CA GLY A 275 5.58 -19.14 3.49
C GLY A 275 4.44 -19.79 4.29
N ASN A 276 4.58 -19.98 5.59
CA ASN A 276 5.77 -19.68 6.39
C ASN A 276 6.72 -20.86 6.46
N ILE A 277 8.02 -20.56 6.43
CA ILE A 277 9.07 -21.56 6.63
C ILE A 277 10.12 -21.05 7.63
N ALA A 278 11.01 -21.94 8.07
CA ALA A 278 12.07 -21.61 9.02
C ALA A 278 13.39 -22.38 8.79
N THR A 279 13.48 -23.19 7.73
CA THR A 279 14.62 -24.08 7.47
C THR A 279 15.22 -23.86 6.08
N THR A 280 16.49 -24.23 5.95
CA THR A 280 17.25 -24.13 4.69
C THR A 280 16.63 -24.99 3.59
N GLU A 281 16.20 -26.21 3.92
CA GLU A 281 15.62 -27.16 2.95
C GLU A 281 14.31 -26.65 2.39
N ALA A 282 13.46 -26.07 3.25
CA ALA A 282 12.21 -25.47 2.86
C ALA A 282 12.42 -24.28 1.93
N ALA A 283 13.44 -23.46 2.20
CA ALA A 283 13.81 -22.32 1.36
C ALA A 283 14.21 -22.77 -0.03
N VAL A 284 15.13 -23.76 -0.13
CA VAL A 284 15.55 -24.35 -1.40
C VAL A 284 14.35 -24.90 -2.19
N ALA A 285 13.43 -25.59 -1.51
CA ALA A 285 12.24 -26.15 -2.15
C ALA A 285 11.30 -25.08 -2.73
N LEU A 286 11.01 -24.01 -1.98
CA LEU A 286 10.14 -22.92 -2.42
C LEU A 286 10.77 -22.06 -3.52
N VAL A 287 12.07 -21.76 -3.42
CA VAL A 287 12.82 -21.07 -4.49
C VAL A 287 12.78 -21.88 -5.78
N LYS A 288 13.04 -23.20 -5.70
CA LYS A 288 12.95 -24.10 -6.85
C LYS A 288 11.53 -24.23 -7.42
N ALA A 289 10.51 -24.06 -6.59
CA ALA A 289 9.12 -24.03 -7.04
C ALA A 289 8.77 -22.74 -7.81
N GLY A 290 9.57 -21.69 -7.66
CA GLY A 290 9.44 -20.42 -8.39
C GLY A 290 8.98 -19.24 -7.52
N ALA A 291 9.08 -19.33 -6.19
CA ALA A 291 8.76 -18.19 -5.32
C ALA A 291 9.67 -16.99 -5.62
N ASP A 292 9.08 -15.79 -5.65
CA ASP A 292 9.78 -14.52 -5.87
C ASP A 292 10.18 -13.83 -4.56
N ALA A 293 9.64 -14.29 -3.43
CA ALA A 293 10.13 -13.99 -2.09
C ALA A 293 9.74 -15.10 -1.11
N ILE A 294 10.39 -15.14 0.05
CA ILE A 294 10.12 -16.11 1.10
C ILE A 294 9.65 -15.40 2.38
N LYS A 295 8.52 -15.85 2.93
CA LYS A 295 8.03 -15.40 4.23
C LYS A 295 8.48 -16.36 5.34
N VAL A 296 9.16 -15.82 6.35
CA VAL A 296 9.91 -16.58 7.36
C VAL A 296 9.37 -16.35 8.76
N GLY A 297 9.02 -17.43 9.45
CA GLY A 297 8.63 -17.39 10.86
C GLY A 297 7.62 -18.46 11.21
N ILE A 298 7.99 -19.39 12.09
CA ILE A 298 7.06 -20.39 12.67
C ILE A 298 7.14 -20.29 14.19
N GLY A 299 6.05 -19.82 14.79
CA GLY A 299 5.96 -19.58 16.23
C GLY A 299 6.44 -18.24 16.81
N PRO A 300 7.07 -17.27 16.09
CA PRO A 300 7.58 -16.04 16.71
C PRO A 300 6.48 -14.99 16.95
N GLY A 301 5.31 -15.11 16.32
CA GLY A 301 4.23 -14.14 16.43
C GLY A 301 3.74 -13.98 17.88
N SER A 302 3.40 -12.76 18.27
CA SER A 302 3.02 -12.40 19.65
C SER A 302 1.78 -13.15 20.16
N ILE A 303 0.87 -13.52 19.27
CA ILE A 303 -0.35 -14.30 19.56
C ILE A 303 -0.27 -15.74 19.05
N CYS A 304 0.85 -16.15 18.47
CA CYS A 304 1.01 -17.47 17.88
C CYS A 304 1.19 -18.52 18.99
N THR A 305 0.28 -19.48 19.06
CA THR A 305 0.32 -20.54 20.08
C THR A 305 1.06 -21.80 19.62
N THR A 306 1.57 -21.85 18.38
CA THR A 306 2.18 -23.04 17.77
C THR A 306 3.31 -23.64 18.60
N ARG A 307 4.14 -22.82 19.26
CA ARG A 307 5.22 -23.33 20.14
C ARG A 307 4.67 -24.05 21.36
N VAL A 308 3.64 -23.50 22.00
CA VAL A 308 3.06 -24.05 23.23
C VAL A 308 2.16 -25.24 22.94
N VAL A 309 1.35 -25.17 21.88
CA VAL A 309 0.35 -26.18 21.53
C VAL A 309 0.96 -27.34 20.75
N CYS A 310 1.79 -27.05 19.74
CA CYS A 310 2.36 -28.07 18.86
C CYS A 310 3.79 -28.46 19.22
N GLY A 311 4.48 -27.69 20.08
CA GLY A 311 5.90 -27.90 20.34
C GLY A 311 6.80 -27.55 19.15
N VAL A 312 6.28 -26.80 18.16
CA VAL A 312 6.98 -26.51 16.90
C VAL A 312 7.31 -25.02 16.79
N GLY A 313 8.54 -24.72 16.41
CA GLY A 313 8.97 -23.37 16.06
C GLY A 313 10.48 -23.24 16.02
N VAL A 314 10.96 -22.09 15.54
CA VAL A 314 12.39 -21.74 15.51
C VAL A 314 12.56 -20.32 16.05
N PRO A 315 13.59 -20.01 16.85
CA PRO A 315 13.95 -18.65 17.20
C PRO A 315 14.16 -17.77 15.96
N GLN A 316 13.61 -16.55 15.95
CA GLN A 316 13.33 -15.85 14.69
C GLN A 316 14.57 -15.46 13.90
N LEU A 317 15.62 -14.96 14.57
CA LEU A 317 16.87 -14.61 13.87
C LEU A 317 17.54 -15.85 13.25
N THR A 318 17.48 -16.97 13.97
CA THR A 318 17.98 -18.26 13.44
C THR A 318 17.17 -18.75 12.25
N ALA A 319 15.85 -18.59 12.29
CA ALA A 319 14.98 -18.94 11.16
C ALA A 319 15.32 -18.11 9.90
N VAL A 320 15.43 -16.79 10.05
CA VAL A 320 15.81 -15.88 8.96
C VAL A 320 17.19 -16.24 8.40
N TYR A 321 18.18 -16.44 9.27
CA TYR A 321 19.53 -16.83 8.85
C TYR A 321 19.57 -18.19 8.13
N ASN A 322 18.81 -19.18 8.60
CA ASN A 322 18.71 -20.49 7.95
C ASN A 322 18.08 -20.40 6.56
N VAL A 323 17.03 -19.60 6.42
CA VAL A 323 16.41 -19.36 5.12
C VAL A 323 17.37 -18.60 4.21
N PHE A 324 18.07 -17.57 4.70
CA PHE A 324 19.10 -16.85 3.93
C PHE A 324 20.19 -17.77 3.40
N LYS A 325 20.69 -18.72 4.20
CA LYS A 325 21.63 -19.75 3.72
C LYS A 325 21.04 -20.62 2.61
N GLY A 326 19.74 -20.93 2.68
CA GLY A 326 19.05 -21.75 1.70
C GLY A 326 18.74 -21.03 0.40
N THR A 327 18.36 -19.75 0.47
CA THR A 327 18.11 -18.91 -0.71
C THR A 327 19.40 -18.38 -1.31
N LYS A 328 20.50 -18.32 -0.55
CA LYS A 328 21.78 -17.69 -0.92
C LYS A 328 21.63 -16.22 -1.34
N GLY A 329 20.56 -15.56 -0.91
CA GLY A 329 20.20 -14.21 -1.33
C GLY A 329 19.56 -14.10 -2.71
N ASP A 330 19.24 -15.22 -3.39
CA ASP A 330 18.67 -15.22 -4.74
C ASP A 330 17.26 -14.63 -4.80
N VAL A 331 16.53 -14.66 -3.67
CA VAL A 331 15.18 -14.11 -3.54
C VAL A 331 15.06 -13.34 -2.22
N PRO A 332 14.28 -12.24 -2.18
CA PRO A 332 14.06 -11.50 -0.94
C PRO A 332 13.41 -12.32 0.18
N ILE A 333 13.75 -11.96 1.41
CA ILE A 333 13.25 -12.61 2.63
C ILE A 333 12.45 -11.63 3.48
N ILE A 334 11.25 -12.04 3.88
CA ILE A 334 10.37 -11.29 4.77
C ILE A 334 10.41 -11.96 6.15
N ALA A 335 10.94 -11.27 7.16
CA ALA A 335 10.90 -11.73 8.54
C ALA A 335 9.52 -11.43 9.16
N ASP A 336 8.73 -12.47 9.42
CA ASP A 336 7.34 -12.37 9.88
C ASP A 336 7.20 -12.81 11.34
N GLY A 337 6.83 -11.84 12.19
CA GLY A 337 6.55 -12.03 13.61
C GLY A 337 7.75 -11.85 14.54
N GLY A 338 7.44 -11.59 15.81
CA GLY A 338 8.43 -11.41 16.89
C GLY A 338 9.02 -10.01 17.05
N ILE A 339 8.75 -9.10 16.12
CA ILE A 339 9.13 -7.68 16.19
C ILE A 339 8.30 -6.99 17.27
N LYS A 340 8.96 -6.39 18.27
CA LYS A 340 8.33 -5.61 19.34
C LYS A 340 8.78 -4.16 19.33
N TYR A 341 10.06 -3.93 19.02
CA TYR A 341 10.68 -2.62 19.07
C TYR A 341 11.41 -2.31 17.76
N SER A 342 11.67 -1.02 17.52
CA SER A 342 12.40 -0.57 16.32
C SER A 342 13.78 -1.21 16.18
N GLY A 343 14.45 -1.55 17.29
CA GLY A 343 15.74 -2.23 17.30
C GLY A 343 15.72 -3.69 16.79
N ASP A 344 14.56 -4.32 16.68
CA ASP A 344 14.45 -5.70 16.17
C ASP A 344 14.53 -5.75 14.65
N VAL A 345 14.06 -4.69 13.97
CA VAL A 345 14.10 -4.55 12.50
C VAL A 345 15.53 -4.63 11.96
N PRO A 346 16.50 -3.79 12.38
CA PRO A 346 17.86 -3.87 11.86
C PRO A 346 18.54 -5.19 12.20
N LYS A 347 18.17 -5.86 13.31
CA LYS A 347 18.66 -7.21 13.63
C LYS A 347 18.17 -8.24 12.62
N ALA A 348 16.89 -8.20 12.23
CA ALA A 348 16.33 -9.07 11.19
C ALA A 348 17.03 -8.84 9.84
N LEU A 349 17.22 -7.58 9.46
CA LEU A 349 17.90 -7.20 8.22
C LEU A 349 19.37 -7.69 8.22
N ALA A 350 20.08 -7.51 9.33
CA ALA A 350 21.47 -7.91 9.48
C ALA A 350 21.71 -9.42 9.31
N VAL A 351 20.71 -10.26 9.58
CA VAL A 351 20.80 -11.72 9.39
C VAL A 351 20.22 -12.21 8.05
N GLY A 352 19.86 -11.29 7.15
CA GLY A 352 19.52 -11.60 5.75
C GLY A 352 18.06 -11.38 5.35
N ALA A 353 17.22 -10.77 6.20
CA ALA A 353 15.91 -10.30 5.73
C ALA A 353 16.05 -9.03 4.88
N ASN A 354 15.13 -8.82 3.95
CA ASN A 354 14.97 -7.58 3.21
C ASN A 354 13.86 -6.71 3.80
N SER A 355 12.83 -7.33 4.37
CA SER A 355 11.72 -6.61 5.00
C SER A 355 11.21 -7.34 6.22
N THR A 356 10.50 -6.61 7.08
CA THR A 356 9.86 -7.16 8.28
C THR A 356 8.35 -7.01 8.17
N MET A 357 7.63 -8.12 8.35
CA MET A 357 6.18 -8.14 8.46
C MET A 357 5.75 -7.97 9.91
N MET A 358 4.91 -6.97 10.16
CA MET A 358 4.48 -6.55 11.48
C MET A 358 2.98 -6.68 11.64
N GLY A 359 2.57 -7.38 12.70
CA GLY A 359 1.17 -7.50 13.12
C GLY A 359 0.88 -6.57 14.30
N SER A 360 1.27 -6.98 15.51
CA SER A 360 0.88 -6.32 16.76
C SER A 360 1.33 -4.87 16.91
N VAL A 361 2.43 -4.47 16.26
CA VAL A 361 2.90 -3.07 16.29
C VAL A 361 2.00 -2.15 15.47
N LEU A 362 1.34 -2.69 14.45
CA LEU A 362 0.41 -1.96 13.57
C LEU A 362 -1.05 -2.17 13.96
N ALA A 363 -1.35 -3.21 14.75
CA ALA A 363 -2.67 -3.39 15.33
C ALA A 363 -3.01 -2.23 16.29
N GLY A 364 -4.21 -1.67 16.16
CA GLY A 364 -4.65 -0.56 17.01
C GLY A 364 -4.33 0.83 16.47
N THR A 365 -3.63 0.96 15.35
CA THR A 365 -3.48 2.25 14.66
C THR A 365 -4.83 2.73 14.11
N LYS A 366 -4.86 3.98 13.65
CA LYS A 366 -6.10 4.56 13.12
C LYS A 366 -6.63 3.76 11.93
N GLU A 367 -5.73 3.24 11.12
CA GLU A 367 -5.92 2.57 9.83
C GLU A 367 -6.21 1.07 9.97
N SER A 368 -5.90 0.47 11.13
CA SER A 368 -6.19 -0.94 11.37
C SER A 368 -7.71 -1.21 11.43
N PRO A 369 -8.18 -2.35 10.88
CA PRO A 369 -9.58 -2.72 10.89
C PRO A 369 -10.06 -3.17 12.29
N GLY A 370 -11.38 -3.22 12.45
CA GLY A 370 -12.04 -3.63 13.69
C GLY A 370 -12.50 -2.48 14.57
N GLU A 371 -13.35 -2.81 15.54
CA GLU A 371 -13.93 -1.83 16.45
C GLU A 371 -12.91 -1.42 17.53
N LYS A 372 -12.77 -0.11 17.72
CA LYS A 372 -11.95 0.48 18.79
C LYS A 372 -12.79 0.57 20.05
N ILE A 373 -12.41 -0.17 21.07
CA ILE A 373 -13.12 -0.24 22.36
C ILE A 373 -12.44 0.72 23.33
N LEU A 374 -13.21 1.63 23.94
CA LEU A 374 -12.71 2.44 25.04
C LEU A 374 -12.86 1.66 26.36
N HIS A 375 -11.75 1.35 27.00
CA HIS A 375 -11.73 0.62 28.27
C HIS A 375 -10.82 1.34 29.26
N HIS A 376 -11.36 1.74 30.42
CA HIS A 376 -10.65 2.53 31.44
C HIS A 376 -9.89 3.75 30.89
N GLY A 377 -10.52 4.51 29.99
CA GLY A 377 -9.93 5.72 29.42
C GLY A 377 -8.79 5.49 28.42
N ARG A 378 -8.55 4.24 28.01
CA ARG A 378 -7.62 3.88 26.93
C ARG A 378 -8.37 3.21 25.80
N THR A 379 -7.97 3.51 24.57
CA THR A 379 -8.51 2.85 23.38
C THR A 379 -7.78 1.52 23.14
N TYR A 380 -8.54 0.46 22.95
CA TYR A 380 -8.08 -0.89 22.66
C TYR A 380 -8.65 -1.35 21.31
N VAL A 381 -7.96 -2.32 20.70
CA VAL A 381 -8.47 -3.08 19.56
C VAL A 381 -8.35 -4.56 19.90
N VAL A 382 -9.32 -5.36 19.47
CA VAL A 382 -9.24 -6.81 19.56
C VAL A 382 -8.18 -7.29 18.58
N TYR A 383 -7.12 -7.91 19.07
CA TYR A 383 -6.03 -8.43 18.22
C TYR A 383 -6.08 -9.97 18.18
N ARG A 384 -6.20 -10.54 16.97
CA ARG A 384 -6.30 -11.99 16.73
C ARG A 384 -5.60 -12.40 15.43
N GLY A 385 -5.28 -13.69 15.34
CA GLY A 385 -4.37 -14.28 14.36
C GLY A 385 -5.05 -15.20 13.38
#